data_AF-A0AAN7ER70-F1
#
_entry.id   AF-A0AAN7ER70-F1
#
_cell.length_a   1.000
_cell.length_b   1.000
_cell.length_c   1.000
_cell.angle_alpha   90.00
_cell.angle_beta   90.00
_cell.angle_gamma   90.00
#
_symmetry.space_group_name_H-M   'P 1'
#
loop_
_entity.id
_entity.type
_entity.pdbx_description
1 polymer ?
#
loop_
_entity_poly.entity_id
_entity_poly.type
_entity_poly.pdbx_seq_one_letter_code
_entity_poly.pdbx_strand_id
1 'polypeptide(L)'
;MSGVDPASVSKGMKKQENHKNHFSRDVMLGSDLWTDGLICAFEFIRGHRKTRSVQDMAKKQVSSSELNSRLPPKGSGENFCKSTAQLDSGIGDSDMVDDHTDSKDYQSGCYRGKEEFPRSYWIPIGWARISELVQNVQVDVGWALQPINFSDDEDDVTVADVAAPYWERPVGRTWWCHVDAGHPNISAWLSNAQWLHPAISIALRDESKLISERMKHLLYEVPVRVSGGLLFELLGQSAGDPFVDEDDIPIVLRSWQAQKFLVTALHVKGSASNINVLGIAEVQELLAAGGTNIPRTAHELVAHLACRLARWDDRFFRKCIFGAADEVELKFMDRRNHEDMHLFSVILNQEIRWLSNQVIRVKWSLHAREEIVFELLLHLRGNTTRSLLEGMRKSTREMIQEQEAVRGRLFTIQDVMQSTVRSWLQKPHCYA
;
A
#
# COMPACT_ATOMS: atom_id res chain seq x y z
N MET A 1 -8.94 44.11 64.72
CA MET A 1 -8.31 44.90 63.64
C MET A 1 -7.93 43.90 62.55
N SER A 2 -8.85 43.49 61.67
CA SER A 2 -9.44 44.19 60.52
C SER A 2 -8.47 44.38 59.36
N GLY A 3 -8.79 43.72 58.25
CA GLY A 3 -8.30 43.95 56.89
C GLY A 3 -8.63 42.71 56.04
N VAL A 4 -9.90 42.36 55.84
CA VAL A 4 -10.88 42.90 54.86
C VAL A 4 -10.46 42.58 53.42
N ASP A 5 -10.98 41.46 52.90
CA ASP A 5 -11.22 41.22 51.48
C ASP A 5 -12.60 41.78 51.09
N PRO A 6 -12.74 42.49 49.96
CA PRO A 6 -14.04 42.78 49.36
C PRO A 6 -14.24 42.03 48.04
N ALA A 7 -15.15 41.06 48.09
CA ALA A 7 -16.34 40.85 47.25
C ALA A 7 -16.36 41.16 45.73
N SER A 8 -16.85 40.13 45.00
CA SER A 8 -17.88 40.16 43.93
C SER A 8 -17.46 40.72 42.54
N VAL A 9 -17.88 40.18 41.40
CA VAL A 9 -19.26 39.95 40.94
C VAL A 9 -19.27 38.93 39.77
N SER A 10 -20.28 38.06 39.76
CA SER A 10 -20.64 37.16 38.67
C SER A 10 -21.06 37.87 37.38
N LYS A 11 -20.62 37.38 36.22
CA LYS A 11 -21.41 37.46 34.98
C LYS A 11 -21.28 36.15 34.20
N GLY A 12 -22.34 35.35 34.23
CA GLY A 12 -22.54 34.27 33.29
C GLY A 12 -22.76 34.84 31.89
N MET A 13 -22.00 34.34 30.93
CA MET A 13 -22.36 34.34 29.51
C MET A 13 -22.12 32.93 28.97
N LYS A 14 -23.23 32.21 28.78
CA LYS A 14 -23.32 31.09 27.85
C LYS A 14 -23.14 31.63 26.42
N LYS A 15 -22.33 30.94 25.62
CA LYS A 15 -22.21 30.89 24.13
C LYS A 15 -20.72 30.79 23.81
N GLN A 16 -20.21 29.88 22.98
CA GLN A 16 -20.83 28.98 22.00
C GLN A 16 -19.76 27.94 21.67
N GLU A 17 -20.11 26.66 21.62
CA GLU A 17 -19.29 25.62 21.00
C GLU A 17 -18.98 26.05 19.56
N ASN A 18 -17.72 26.38 19.29
CA ASN A 18 -17.24 26.55 17.93
C ASN A 18 -16.82 25.18 17.41
N HIS A 19 -17.82 24.41 16.99
CA HIS A 19 -17.66 23.49 15.87
C HIS A 19 -17.20 24.31 14.66
N LYS A 20 -15.91 24.30 14.38
CA LYS A 20 -15.38 24.68 13.08
C LYS A 20 -14.63 23.50 12.50
N ASN A 21 -15.43 22.62 11.88
CA ASN A 21 -15.00 21.74 10.80
C ASN A 21 -14.30 22.59 9.74
N HIS A 22 -12.97 22.68 9.81
CA HIS A 22 -12.18 23.09 8.65
C HIS A 22 -11.94 21.85 7.80
N PHE A 23 -12.91 21.64 6.92
CA PHE A 23 -12.87 20.70 5.82
C PHE A 23 -11.64 20.96 4.93
N SER A 24 -10.65 20.06 4.96
CA SER A 24 -9.97 19.65 3.74
C SER A 24 -10.88 18.66 3.02
N ARG A 25 -11.95 19.19 2.42
CA ARG A 25 -12.87 18.42 1.59
C ARG A 25 -12.30 18.40 0.19
N ASP A 26 -11.26 17.58 0.00
CA ASP A 26 -11.20 16.85 -1.27
C ASP A 26 -12.50 16.03 -1.31
N VAL A 27 -13.26 16.22 -2.39
CA VAL A 27 -14.54 15.55 -2.60
C VAL A 27 -14.25 14.07 -2.82
N MET A 28 -14.01 13.34 -1.73
CA MET A 28 -13.96 11.89 -1.69
C MET A 28 -15.32 11.37 -2.15
N LEU A 29 -15.34 10.80 -3.35
CA LEU A 29 -16.50 10.11 -3.92
C LEU A 29 -16.93 9.01 -2.95
N GLY A 30 -18.04 9.22 -2.22
CA GLY A 30 -18.59 8.23 -1.29
C GLY A 30 -18.52 8.57 0.20
N SER A 31 -18.23 9.82 0.59
CA SER A 31 -18.26 10.24 2.02
C SER A 31 -19.56 9.88 2.77
N ASP A 32 -20.71 9.84 2.09
CA ASP A 32 -21.98 9.41 2.71
C ASP A 32 -22.11 7.88 2.86
N LEU A 33 -21.30 7.09 2.15
CA LEU A 33 -21.33 5.61 2.17
C LEU A 33 -20.45 5.01 3.29
N TRP A 34 -19.46 5.78 3.74
CA TRP A 34 -18.40 5.32 4.64
C TRP A 34 -18.65 5.83 6.06
N THR A 35 -19.51 5.10 6.77
CA THR A 35 -19.90 5.38 8.15
C THR A 35 -19.44 4.27 9.08
N ASP A 36 -19.55 4.45 10.40
CA ASP A 36 -19.43 3.37 11.39
C ASP A 36 -18.08 2.63 11.37
N GLY A 37 -16.99 3.34 11.08
CA GLY A 37 -15.63 2.79 11.02
C GLY A 37 -15.27 2.17 9.66
N LEU A 38 -16.15 2.25 8.66
CA LEU A 38 -15.78 1.95 7.27
C LEU A 38 -14.92 3.09 6.74
N ILE A 39 -13.68 2.80 6.34
CA ILE A 39 -12.78 3.80 5.73
C ILE A 39 -13.05 3.88 4.23
N CYS A 40 -13.09 2.73 3.56
CA CYS A 40 -13.58 2.64 2.19
C CYS A 40 -13.99 1.21 1.84
N ALA A 41 -14.84 1.06 0.84
CA ALA A 41 -15.08 -0.24 0.22
C ALA A 41 -15.42 -0.11 -1.27
N PHE A 42 -15.01 -1.12 -2.03
CA PHE A 42 -15.23 -1.15 -3.47
C PHE A 42 -15.68 -2.55 -3.95
N GLU A 43 -16.54 -2.57 -4.97
CA GLU A 43 -16.92 -3.79 -5.69
C GLU A 43 -16.49 -3.69 -7.14
N PHE A 44 -15.88 -4.76 -7.67
CA PHE A 44 -15.45 -4.82 -9.06
C PHE A 44 -16.59 -5.30 -9.97
N ILE A 45 -16.94 -4.46 -10.94
CA ILE A 45 -17.90 -4.78 -11.98
C ILE A 45 -17.16 -5.19 -13.25
N ARG A 46 -17.36 -6.46 -13.65
CA ARG A 46 -16.73 -7.00 -14.84
C ARG A 46 -17.48 -6.53 -16.09
N GLY A 47 -16.76 -5.86 -16.99
CA GLY A 47 -17.28 -5.50 -18.30
C GLY A 47 -17.70 -6.73 -19.11
N HIS A 48 -18.93 -6.72 -19.63
CA HIS A 48 -19.45 -7.78 -20.49
C HIS A 48 -18.81 -7.72 -21.89
N ARG A 49 -17.82 -8.56 -22.19
CA ARG A 49 -17.49 -8.78 -23.61
C ARG A 49 -18.72 -9.41 -24.26
N LYS A 50 -19.43 -8.66 -25.12
CA LYS A 50 -20.34 -9.26 -26.11
C LYS A 50 -19.51 -10.30 -26.87
N THR A 51 -19.68 -11.56 -26.53
CA THR A 51 -19.25 -12.64 -27.41
C THR A 51 -20.12 -12.47 -28.64
N ARG A 52 -19.55 -12.04 -29.77
CA ARG A 52 -20.23 -12.17 -31.06
C ARG A 52 -20.61 -13.64 -31.15
N SER A 53 -21.91 -13.93 -31.13
CA SER A 53 -22.38 -15.29 -31.38
C SER A 53 -21.85 -15.69 -32.76
N VAL A 54 -21.36 -16.91 -32.88
CA VAL A 54 -20.89 -17.49 -34.14
C VAL A 54 -22.05 -17.72 -35.13
N GLN A 55 -23.26 -17.21 -34.83
CA GLN A 55 -24.47 -17.42 -35.62
C GLN A 55 -24.79 -16.30 -36.62
N ASP A 56 -24.13 -15.13 -36.55
CA ASP A 56 -24.40 -14.00 -37.47
C ASP A 56 -23.50 -13.97 -38.71
N MET A 57 -22.60 -14.93 -38.90
CA MET A 57 -21.82 -15.07 -40.14
C MET A 57 -22.46 -15.97 -41.21
N ALA A 58 -23.65 -16.55 -40.94
CA ALA A 58 -24.31 -17.49 -41.84
C ALA A 58 -25.54 -16.92 -42.59
N LYS A 59 -25.78 -15.60 -42.58
CA LYS A 59 -26.92 -14.97 -43.27
C LYS A 59 -26.56 -13.89 -44.29
N LYS A 60 -25.34 -13.92 -44.83
CA LYS A 60 -24.93 -13.01 -45.91
C LYS A 60 -24.24 -13.76 -47.05
N GLN A 61 -24.88 -14.81 -47.55
CA GLN A 61 -24.48 -15.45 -48.80
C GLN A 61 -25.67 -16.16 -49.48
N VAL A 62 -26.73 -15.42 -49.80
CA VAL A 62 -27.75 -15.88 -50.77
C VAL A 62 -28.25 -14.66 -51.56
N SER A 63 -27.68 -14.48 -52.75
CA SER A 63 -28.18 -13.81 -53.98
C SER A 63 -26.92 -13.31 -54.72
N SER A 64 -26.42 -13.99 -55.73
CA SER A 64 -27.04 -14.11 -57.05
C SER A 64 -26.42 -15.26 -57.87
N SER A 65 -27.26 -16.13 -58.43
CA SER A 65 -27.01 -16.81 -59.71
C SER A 65 -27.11 -15.75 -60.83
N GLU A 66 -26.54 -15.81 -62.02
CA GLU A 66 -26.18 -16.88 -62.96
C GLU A 66 -25.09 -16.33 -63.91
N LEU A 67 -24.13 -17.15 -64.36
CA LEU A 67 -23.95 -17.47 -65.79
C LEU A 67 -22.90 -18.58 -65.99
N ASN A 68 -23.36 -19.69 -66.57
CA ASN A 68 -22.63 -20.77 -67.23
C ASN A 68 -21.63 -20.20 -68.28
N SER A 69 -20.53 -20.80 -68.73
CA SER A 69 -20.09 -22.19 -68.88
C SER A 69 -18.67 -22.20 -69.50
N ARG A 70 -18.03 -23.38 -69.51
CA ARG A 70 -17.02 -23.91 -70.46
C ARG A 70 -15.60 -24.15 -69.92
N LEU A 71 -15.44 -25.41 -69.48
CA LEU A 71 -14.40 -26.42 -69.76
C LEU A 71 -12.87 -26.10 -69.61
N PRO A 72 -12.10 -27.02 -68.99
CA PRO A 72 -10.61 -27.06 -68.90
C PRO A 72 -10.01 -27.76 -70.18
N PRO A 73 -8.70 -28.09 -70.38
CA PRO A 73 -7.70 -28.54 -69.37
C PRO A 73 -6.18 -28.34 -69.70
N LYS A 74 -5.33 -29.00 -68.88
CA LYS A 74 -3.91 -29.37 -69.06
C LYS A 74 -2.87 -28.28 -68.74
N GLY A 75 -1.75 -28.56 -68.09
CA GLY A 75 -1.22 -29.80 -67.51
C GLY A 75 0.18 -29.59 -66.91
N SER A 76 0.59 -30.56 -66.08
CA SER A 76 1.95 -31.06 -65.77
C SER A 76 3.08 -30.13 -65.26
N GLY A 77 3.78 -30.65 -64.23
CA GLY A 77 5.23 -30.46 -63.95
C GLY A 77 5.53 -29.47 -62.81
N GLU A 78 5.73 -29.93 -61.57
CA GLU A 78 6.99 -30.40 -60.96
C GLU A 78 7.95 -29.30 -60.44
N ASN A 79 8.19 -29.38 -59.12
CA ASN A 79 9.46 -29.21 -58.38
C ASN A 79 10.04 -27.82 -58.02
N PHE A 80 10.06 -27.59 -56.69
CA PHE A 80 11.20 -27.19 -55.84
C PHE A 80 12.25 -26.19 -56.39
N CYS A 81 12.51 -25.07 -55.71
CA CYS A 81 13.44 -24.97 -54.56
C CYS A 81 13.73 -23.51 -54.14
N LYS A 82 14.15 -23.37 -52.88
CA LYS A 82 14.66 -22.19 -52.15
C LYS A 82 15.72 -21.37 -52.93
N SER A 83 15.81 -20.07 -52.63
CA SER A 83 16.98 -19.49 -51.91
C SER A 83 16.81 -18.02 -51.51
N THR A 84 17.49 -17.74 -50.40
CA THR A 84 17.67 -16.56 -49.55
C THR A 84 18.67 -15.51 -50.08
N ALA A 85 18.52 -14.26 -49.61
CA ALA A 85 19.54 -13.27 -49.20
C ALA A 85 18.76 -12.03 -48.69
N GLN A 86 18.79 -11.51 -47.45
CA GLN A 86 19.82 -11.11 -46.48
C GLN A 86 20.71 -9.91 -46.89
N LEU A 87 20.83 -8.98 -45.94
CA LEU A 87 21.75 -7.83 -45.77
C LEU A 87 21.25 -6.46 -46.29
N ASP A 88 21.42 -5.31 -45.61
CA ASP A 88 21.81 -4.99 -44.22
C ASP A 88 21.65 -3.45 -43.99
N SER A 89 21.65 -3.03 -42.72
CA SER A 89 22.35 -1.86 -42.12
C SER A 89 22.04 -0.36 -42.43
N GLY A 90 21.95 0.42 -41.32
CA GLY A 90 22.44 1.82 -41.14
C GLY A 90 21.38 2.87 -40.76
N ILE A 91 21.17 3.31 -39.51
CA ILE A 91 21.91 4.21 -38.56
C ILE A 91 21.91 5.71 -38.94
N GLY A 92 21.42 6.55 -38.00
CA GLY A 92 21.65 8.00 -37.84
C GLY A 92 20.37 8.87 -37.97
N ASP A 93 20.14 9.99 -37.28
CA ASP A 93 20.69 10.62 -36.07
C ASP A 93 19.78 11.84 -35.76
N SER A 94 19.73 12.27 -34.49
CA SER A 94 19.47 13.64 -33.96
C SER A 94 18.12 14.42 -34.08
N ASP A 95 17.79 15.03 -32.92
CA ASP A 95 17.13 16.32 -32.60
C ASP A 95 15.62 16.55 -32.88
N MET A 96 14.73 16.81 -31.91
CA MET A 96 14.59 17.83 -30.84
C MET A 96 14.21 19.25 -31.30
N VAL A 97 13.01 19.65 -30.85
CA VAL A 97 12.40 20.99 -30.65
C VAL A 97 12.18 21.93 -31.84
N ASP A 98 10.91 22.23 -32.13
CA ASP A 98 10.49 23.60 -32.41
C ASP A 98 9.07 23.86 -31.87
N ASP A 99 8.90 25.10 -31.45
CA ASP A 99 7.91 25.67 -30.56
C ASP A 99 6.90 26.53 -31.35
N HIS A 100 5.73 26.72 -30.75
CA HIS A 100 4.71 27.72 -31.06
C HIS A 100 4.24 27.97 -32.51
N THR A 101 2.96 27.62 -32.78
CA THR A 101 2.05 28.59 -33.41
C THR A 101 0.65 28.49 -32.82
N ASP A 102 0.14 29.67 -32.51
CA ASP A 102 -1.06 29.98 -31.74
C ASP A 102 -2.34 29.97 -32.60
N SER A 103 -3.46 29.74 -31.91
CA SER A 103 -4.80 30.29 -32.17
C SER A 103 -5.63 29.88 -33.41
N LYS A 104 -6.72 29.17 -33.06
CA LYS A 104 -8.11 29.22 -33.59
C LYS A 104 -8.42 28.48 -34.89
N ASP A 105 -9.22 27.42 -34.75
CA ASP A 105 -10.58 27.46 -35.32
C ASP A 105 -11.55 26.49 -34.62
N TYR A 106 -12.70 27.03 -34.26
CA TYR A 106 -13.86 26.29 -33.77
C TYR A 106 -14.47 25.49 -34.91
N GLN A 107 -14.33 24.16 -34.89
CA GLN A 107 -15.33 23.29 -35.50
C GLN A 107 -15.75 22.18 -34.53
N SER A 108 -16.92 22.44 -33.96
CA SER A 108 -17.86 21.48 -33.40
C SER A 108 -18.07 20.31 -34.36
N GLY A 109 -17.33 19.21 -34.15
CA GLY A 109 -17.49 17.94 -34.84
C GLY A 109 -18.04 16.88 -33.89
N CYS A 110 -19.34 16.60 -34.02
CA CYS A 110 -20.09 15.58 -33.32
C CYS A 110 -19.46 14.17 -33.51
N TYR A 111 -18.68 13.68 -32.53
CA TYR A 111 -18.33 12.26 -32.46
C TYR A 111 -19.34 11.51 -31.59
N ARG A 112 -20.52 11.28 -32.17
CA ARG A 112 -21.43 10.23 -31.70
C ARG A 112 -20.89 8.88 -32.20
N GLY A 113 -20.57 7.99 -31.26
CA GLY A 113 -20.56 6.54 -31.52
C GLY A 113 -19.19 5.89 -31.76
N LYS A 114 -18.34 5.84 -30.72
CA LYS A 114 -17.61 4.59 -30.48
C LYS A 114 -18.45 3.81 -29.49
N GLU A 115 -18.95 2.63 -29.88
CA GLU A 115 -19.49 1.67 -28.91
C GLU A 115 -18.40 1.45 -27.85
N GLU A 116 -18.60 2.04 -26.67
CA GLU A 116 -17.78 1.76 -25.51
C GLU A 116 -17.94 0.27 -25.20
N PHE A 117 -16.91 -0.52 -25.48
CA PHE A 117 -16.77 -1.82 -24.84
C PHE A 117 -17.04 -1.60 -23.36
N PRO A 118 -17.90 -2.39 -22.70
CA PRO A 118 -18.15 -2.19 -21.28
C PRO A 118 -16.81 -2.36 -20.57
N ARG A 119 -16.28 -1.23 -20.09
CA ARG A 119 -15.03 -1.19 -19.35
C ARG A 119 -15.31 -1.89 -18.03
N SER A 120 -14.39 -2.72 -17.56
CA SER A 120 -14.46 -3.14 -16.15
C SER A 120 -14.09 -1.94 -15.28
N TYR A 121 -14.74 -1.79 -14.14
CA TYR A 121 -14.50 -0.69 -13.20
C TYR A 121 -14.81 -1.12 -11.78
N TRP A 122 -14.36 -0.32 -10.81
CA TRP A 122 -14.74 -0.46 -9.42
C TRP A 122 -15.80 0.58 -9.08
N ILE A 123 -16.76 0.20 -8.23
CA ILE A 123 -17.74 1.12 -7.66
C ILE A 123 -17.53 1.23 -6.16
N PRO A 124 -17.61 2.43 -5.57
CA PRO A 124 -17.65 2.58 -4.12
C PRO A 124 -18.94 1.96 -3.57
N ILE A 125 -18.84 1.26 -2.45
CA ILE A 125 -19.95 0.60 -1.78
C ILE A 125 -19.98 0.96 -0.29
N GLY A 126 -21.14 0.85 0.34
CA GLY A 126 -21.34 1.02 1.79
C GLY A 126 -21.86 -0.26 2.46
N TRP A 127 -22.18 -0.17 3.76
CA TRP A 127 -22.56 -1.31 4.60
C TRP A 127 -23.71 -2.16 4.08
N ALA A 128 -24.74 -1.55 3.48
CA ALA A 128 -25.87 -2.29 2.92
C ALA A 128 -25.39 -3.31 1.87
N ARG A 129 -24.52 -2.88 0.96
CA ARG A 129 -23.98 -3.73 -0.09
C ARG A 129 -22.93 -4.71 0.43
N ILE A 130 -22.10 -4.31 1.39
CA ILE A 130 -21.15 -5.22 2.06
C ILE A 130 -21.89 -6.37 2.74
N SER A 131 -23.00 -6.08 3.43
CA SER A 131 -23.81 -7.09 4.12
C SER A 131 -24.38 -8.13 3.15
N GLU A 132 -24.85 -7.69 1.98
CA GLU A 132 -25.29 -8.59 0.91
C GLU A 132 -24.14 -9.45 0.35
N LEU A 133 -22.96 -8.86 0.16
CA LEU A 133 -21.78 -9.58 -0.35
C LEU A 133 -21.31 -10.64 0.65
N VAL A 134 -21.33 -10.30 1.94
CA VAL A 134 -20.98 -11.19 3.05
C VAL A 134 -21.93 -12.40 3.13
N GLN A 135 -23.24 -12.20 2.96
CA GLN A 135 -24.21 -13.31 2.93
C GLN A 135 -23.97 -14.31 1.79
N ASN A 136 -23.28 -13.89 0.73
CA ASN A 136 -22.92 -14.75 -0.40
C ASN A 136 -21.58 -15.48 -0.22
N VAL A 137 -20.85 -15.23 0.86
CA VAL A 137 -19.63 -15.96 1.20
C VAL A 137 -20.03 -17.36 1.63
N GLN A 138 -19.62 -18.36 0.86
CA GLN A 138 -19.82 -19.75 1.24
C GLN A 138 -18.88 -20.08 2.39
N VAL A 139 -19.41 -20.70 3.45
CA VAL A 139 -18.67 -21.09 4.65
C VAL A 139 -18.66 -22.60 4.74
N ASP A 140 -17.48 -23.21 4.90
CA ASP A 140 -17.38 -24.62 5.26
C ASP A 140 -17.82 -24.83 6.72
N VAL A 141 -18.86 -25.63 6.91
CA VAL A 141 -19.55 -25.85 8.20
C VAL A 141 -18.66 -26.61 9.21
N GLY A 142 -17.53 -27.17 8.75
CA GLY A 142 -16.63 -27.99 9.57
C GLY A 142 -16.04 -27.28 10.81
N TRP A 143 -15.76 -25.97 10.72
CA TRP A 143 -15.15 -25.21 11.82
C TRP A 143 -16.15 -24.73 12.88
N ALA A 144 -17.42 -24.57 12.51
CA ALA A 144 -18.48 -24.14 13.44
C ALA A 144 -18.80 -25.19 14.52
N LEU A 145 -18.32 -26.43 14.35
CA LEU A 145 -18.51 -27.55 15.28
C LEU A 145 -17.36 -27.72 16.28
N GLN A 146 -16.25 -26.96 16.14
CA GLN A 146 -15.14 -27.00 17.07
C GLN A 146 -15.23 -25.81 18.04
N PRO A 147 -15.56 -26.03 19.33
CA PRO A 147 -15.47 -24.97 20.32
C PRO A 147 -13.99 -24.62 20.53
N ILE A 148 -13.59 -23.43 20.09
CA ILE A 148 -12.24 -22.90 20.29
C ILE A 148 -12.28 -22.05 21.56
N ASN A 149 -11.68 -22.56 22.64
CA ASN A 149 -11.48 -21.81 23.88
C ASN A 149 -10.14 -21.07 23.80
N PHE A 150 -10.19 -19.76 23.56
CA PHE A 150 -9.07 -18.89 23.92
C PHE A 150 -9.26 -18.52 25.40
N SER A 151 -8.63 -19.23 26.33
CA SER A 151 -8.53 -18.76 27.72
C SER A 151 -7.42 -17.71 27.83
N ASP A 152 -7.57 -16.74 28.73
CA ASP A 152 -6.60 -15.65 28.98
C ASP A 152 -5.17 -16.11 29.35
N ASP A 153 -4.95 -17.41 29.62
CA ASP A 153 -3.64 -17.99 29.93
C ASP A 153 -2.90 -18.61 28.70
N GLU A 154 -3.46 -18.58 27.48
CA GLU A 154 -2.85 -19.16 26.25
C GLU A 154 -2.42 -18.11 25.20
N ASP A 155 -1.50 -17.22 25.58
CA ASP A 155 -0.90 -16.25 24.64
C ASP A 155 0.04 -16.91 23.59
N ASP A 156 0.43 -18.18 23.80
CA ASP A 156 1.38 -18.88 22.92
C ASP A 156 0.73 -19.51 21.67
N VAL A 157 -0.61 -19.60 21.59
CA VAL A 157 -1.30 -20.25 20.45
C VAL A 157 -1.56 -19.24 19.32
N THR A 158 -1.00 -19.50 18.13
CA THR A 158 -1.12 -18.57 16.98
C THR A 158 -2.34 -18.84 16.12
N VAL A 159 -2.75 -17.86 15.33
CA VAL A 159 -3.91 -18.00 14.42
C VAL A 159 -3.71 -19.15 13.45
N ALA A 160 -2.47 -19.35 12.97
CA ALA A 160 -2.12 -20.45 12.08
C ALA A 160 -2.28 -21.85 12.71
N ASP A 161 -2.12 -21.97 14.03
CA ASP A 161 -2.22 -23.25 14.73
C ASP A 161 -3.69 -23.70 14.88
N VAL A 162 -4.61 -22.74 15.00
CA VAL A 162 -6.04 -22.99 15.21
C VAL A 162 -6.80 -23.08 13.89
N ALA A 163 -6.41 -22.29 12.89
CA ALA A 163 -7.16 -22.13 11.65
C ALA A 163 -6.52 -22.90 10.49
N ALA A 164 -6.70 -24.23 10.43
CA ALA A 164 -6.00 -25.03 9.42
C ALA A 164 -6.38 -24.62 7.99
N PRO A 165 -5.41 -24.62 7.05
CA PRO A 165 -5.66 -24.28 5.66
C PRO A 165 -6.49 -25.37 4.97
N TYR A 166 -7.52 -24.96 4.24
CA TYR A 166 -8.32 -25.83 3.38
C TYR A 166 -8.53 -25.19 2.01
N TRP A 167 -8.98 -25.96 1.01
CA TRP A 167 -9.07 -25.49 -0.37
C TRP A 167 -10.52 -25.24 -0.78
N GLU A 168 -10.88 -23.98 -0.98
CA GLU A 168 -12.15 -23.59 -1.60
C GLU A 168 -11.95 -23.08 -3.03
N ARG A 169 -12.92 -23.36 -3.91
CA ARG A 169 -12.98 -22.70 -5.22
C ARG A 169 -13.41 -21.25 -5.00
N PRO A 170 -12.75 -20.24 -5.62
CA PRO A 170 -13.16 -18.85 -5.48
C PRO A 170 -14.55 -18.59 -6.08
N VAL A 171 -15.55 -18.35 -5.24
CA VAL A 171 -16.93 -18.00 -5.64
C VAL A 171 -17.16 -16.49 -5.42
N GLY A 172 -18.23 -15.95 -6.01
CA GLY A 172 -18.68 -14.58 -5.73
C GLY A 172 -18.06 -13.50 -6.61
N ARG A 173 -18.31 -12.26 -6.20
CA ARG A 173 -17.82 -11.02 -6.83
C ARG A 173 -16.51 -10.60 -6.16
N THR A 174 -15.69 -9.86 -6.90
CA THR A 174 -14.45 -9.31 -6.32
C THR A 174 -14.78 -8.01 -5.59
N TRP A 175 -14.40 -7.91 -4.32
CA TRP A 175 -14.65 -6.72 -3.51
C TRP A 175 -13.55 -6.50 -2.46
N TRP A 176 -13.44 -5.28 -1.98
CA TRP A 176 -12.51 -4.88 -0.92
C TRP A 176 -13.26 -4.05 0.11
N CYS A 177 -13.03 -4.37 1.38
CA CYS A 177 -13.51 -3.59 2.51
C CYS A 177 -12.32 -3.21 3.39
N HIS A 178 -12.16 -1.91 3.64
CA HIS A 178 -11.15 -1.35 4.50
C HIS A 178 -11.80 -0.62 5.68
N VAL A 179 -11.45 -1.04 6.90
CA VAL A 179 -12.10 -0.61 8.13
C VAL A 179 -11.08 -0.14 9.16
N ASP A 180 -11.52 0.71 10.07
CA ASP A 180 -10.79 1.10 11.28
C ASP A 180 -10.98 0.02 12.36
N ALA A 181 -9.90 -0.66 12.74
CA ALA A 181 -9.96 -1.73 13.74
C ALA A 181 -10.35 -1.20 15.14
N GLY A 182 -10.03 0.06 15.44
CA GLY A 182 -10.34 0.69 16.72
C GLY A 182 -11.81 1.09 16.88
N HIS A 183 -12.59 1.07 15.80
CA HIS A 183 -13.97 1.54 15.83
C HIS A 183 -14.91 0.48 16.46
N PRO A 184 -15.76 0.83 17.45
CA PRO A 184 -16.62 -0.14 18.15
C PRO A 184 -17.54 -0.96 17.24
N ASN A 185 -18.11 -0.33 16.20
CA ASN A 185 -19.00 -1.02 15.26
C ASN A 185 -18.24 -2.06 14.41
N ILE A 186 -16.96 -1.82 14.13
CA ILE A 186 -16.10 -2.77 13.41
C ILE A 186 -15.77 -3.96 14.30
N SER A 187 -15.43 -3.70 15.56
CA SER A 187 -15.22 -4.76 16.55
C SER A 187 -16.45 -5.66 16.69
N ALA A 188 -17.65 -5.07 16.78
CA ALA A 188 -18.90 -5.81 16.83
C ALA A 188 -19.23 -6.55 15.52
N TRP A 189 -18.93 -5.96 14.36
CA TRP A 189 -19.16 -6.60 13.06
C TRP A 189 -18.27 -7.83 12.87
N LEU A 190 -16.97 -7.70 13.17
CA LEU A 190 -16.00 -8.80 13.08
C LEU A 190 -16.26 -9.87 14.15
N SER A 191 -16.66 -9.51 15.37
CA SER A 191 -16.93 -10.48 16.44
C SER A 191 -18.14 -11.37 16.15
N ASN A 192 -19.15 -10.82 15.46
CA ASN A 192 -20.39 -11.52 15.13
C ASN A 192 -20.39 -12.13 13.72
N ALA A 193 -19.24 -12.12 13.04
CA ALA A 193 -19.11 -12.62 11.67
C ALA A 193 -19.12 -14.15 11.63
N GLN A 194 -20.24 -14.74 11.20
CA GLN A 194 -20.36 -16.20 11.01
C GLN A 194 -19.60 -16.72 9.78
N TRP A 195 -19.24 -15.82 8.86
CA TRP A 195 -18.49 -16.11 7.64
C TRP A 195 -16.97 -16.08 7.81
N LEU A 196 -16.51 -15.72 9.01
CA LEU A 196 -15.11 -15.55 9.36
C LEU A 196 -14.74 -16.54 10.46
N HIS A 197 -13.60 -17.22 10.31
CA HIS A 197 -13.11 -18.08 11.38
C HIS A 197 -12.84 -17.25 12.65
N PRO A 198 -13.22 -17.70 13.85
CA PRO A 198 -13.06 -16.91 15.09
C PRO A 198 -11.62 -16.42 15.33
N ALA A 199 -10.63 -17.27 15.05
CA ALA A 199 -9.21 -16.88 15.17
C ALA A 199 -8.83 -15.74 14.21
N ILE A 200 -9.40 -15.71 13.00
CA ILE A 200 -9.14 -14.64 12.02
C ILE A 200 -9.89 -13.36 12.44
N SER A 201 -11.09 -13.49 13.00
CA SER A 201 -11.83 -12.37 13.60
C SER A 201 -11.04 -11.71 14.72
N ILE A 202 -10.42 -12.48 15.60
CA ILE A 202 -9.55 -11.96 16.66
C ILE A 202 -8.32 -11.30 16.02
N ALA A 203 -7.65 -11.97 15.08
CA ALA A 203 -6.48 -11.43 14.40
C ALA A 203 -6.74 -10.06 13.78
N LEU A 204 -7.85 -9.88 13.06
CA LEU A 204 -8.18 -8.60 12.42
C LEU A 204 -8.51 -7.49 13.43
N ARG A 205 -9.03 -7.83 14.62
CA ARG A 205 -9.45 -6.87 15.66
C ARG A 205 -8.35 -6.49 16.63
N ASP A 206 -7.41 -7.39 16.88
CA ASP A 206 -6.40 -7.21 17.92
C ASP A 206 -5.00 -7.40 17.32
N GLU A 207 -4.25 -6.30 17.21
CA GLU A 207 -2.87 -6.29 16.70
C GLU A 207 -1.91 -7.10 17.59
N SER A 208 -2.21 -7.26 18.88
CA SER A 208 -1.32 -8.00 19.79
C SER A 208 -1.34 -9.50 19.53
N LYS A 209 -2.40 -10.02 18.91
CA LYS A 209 -2.52 -11.46 18.66
C LYS A 209 -1.58 -11.90 17.56
N LEU A 210 -0.72 -12.87 17.87
CA LEU A 210 0.23 -13.44 16.91
C LEU A 210 -0.48 -14.18 15.77
N ILE A 211 -0.12 -13.83 14.53
CA ILE A 211 -0.62 -14.51 13.32
C ILE A 211 0.18 -15.80 13.08
N SER A 212 1.50 -15.75 13.28
CA SER A 212 2.42 -16.89 13.13
C SER A 212 3.52 -16.89 14.19
N GLU A 213 3.95 -18.07 14.63
CA GLU A 213 5.17 -18.19 15.44
C GLU A 213 6.44 -17.88 14.61
N ARG A 214 6.32 -17.95 13.29
CA ARG A 214 7.42 -17.62 12.39
C ARG A 214 7.82 -16.18 12.62
N MET A 215 9.09 -15.99 12.99
CA MET A 215 9.67 -14.67 13.23
C MET A 215 9.07 -13.92 14.43
N LYS A 216 8.48 -14.60 15.42
CA LYS A 216 8.04 -13.98 16.69
C LYS A 216 9.11 -13.13 17.39
N HIS A 217 10.38 -13.51 17.22
CA HIS A 217 11.53 -12.79 17.78
C HIS A 217 11.93 -11.53 17.01
N LEU A 218 11.34 -11.28 15.83
CA LEU A 218 11.65 -10.15 14.97
C LEU A 218 10.56 -9.06 15.00
N LEU A 219 9.52 -9.23 15.82
CA LEU A 219 8.44 -8.25 16.07
C LEU A 219 7.59 -7.89 14.84
N TYR A 220 7.56 -8.77 13.82
CA TYR A 220 6.69 -8.61 12.66
C TYR A 220 6.13 -9.96 12.20
N GLU A 221 4.93 -9.91 11.63
CA GLU A 221 4.20 -11.10 11.19
C GLU A 221 4.51 -11.49 9.74
N VAL A 222 4.57 -12.79 9.51
CA VAL A 222 4.77 -13.36 8.19
C VAL A 222 3.41 -13.80 7.62
N PRO A 223 3.13 -13.58 6.31
CA PRO A 223 1.90 -14.08 5.70
C PRO A 223 1.71 -15.59 5.90
N VAL A 224 0.50 -15.99 6.32
CA VAL A 224 0.14 -17.39 6.55
C VAL A 224 -1.15 -17.76 5.85
N ARG A 225 -1.24 -19.01 5.38
CA ARG A 225 -2.49 -19.54 4.86
C ARG A 225 -3.33 -20.13 5.98
N VAL A 226 -4.53 -19.59 6.15
CA VAL A 226 -5.48 -19.95 7.20
C VAL A 226 -6.90 -19.90 6.67
N SER A 227 -7.72 -20.86 7.10
CA SER A 227 -9.14 -21.00 6.75
C SER A 227 -9.50 -20.65 5.29
N GLY A 228 -8.84 -21.26 4.31
CA GLY A 228 -9.15 -21.05 2.89
C GLY A 228 -8.67 -19.71 2.30
N GLY A 229 -7.96 -18.91 3.08
CA GLY A 229 -7.41 -17.62 2.67
C GLY A 229 -5.95 -17.42 3.07
N LEU A 230 -5.49 -16.18 2.89
CA LEU A 230 -4.18 -15.69 3.27
C LEU A 230 -4.37 -14.55 4.28
N LEU A 231 -3.82 -14.71 5.47
CA LEU A 231 -3.78 -13.70 6.53
C LEU A 231 -2.36 -13.13 6.61
N PHE A 232 -2.25 -11.81 6.61
CA PHE A 232 -0.96 -11.12 6.56
C PHE A 232 -1.05 -9.69 7.08
N GLU A 233 0.10 -9.11 7.36
CA GLU A 233 0.23 -7.69 7.70
C GLU A 233 0.92 -6.94 6.56
N LEU A 234 0.49 -5.69 6.34
CA LEU A 234 1.27 -4.72 5.60
C LEU A 234 1.64 -3.58 6.55
N LEU A 235 2.89 -3.14 6.47
CA LEU A 235 3.41 -2.03 7.25
C LEU A 235 3.23 -0.72 6.47
N GLY A 236 3.06 0.38 7.19
CA GLY A 236 3.05 1.70 6.61
C GLY A 236 3.11 2.81 7.66
N GLN A 237 2.90 4.04 7.22
CA GLN A 237 2.79 5.20 8.09
C GLN A 237 1.60 6.09 7.71
N SER A 238 0.97 6.67 8.73
CA SER A 238 0.06 7.78 8.60
C SER A 238 0.86 9.08 8.56
N ALA A 239 0.63 9.90 7.54
CA ALA A 239 1.27 11.19 7.37
C ALA A 239 0.72 12.20 8.39
N GLY A 240 1.60 12.78 9.21
CA GLY A 240 1.26 13.85 10.13
C GLY A 240 1.00 15.18 9.40
N ASP A 241 0.17 16.03 9.98
CA ASP A 241 -0.09 17.36 9.43
C ASP A 241 1.06 18.34 9.79
N PRO A 242 1.83 18.82 8.78
CA PRO A 242 2.95 19.74 9.02
C PRO A 242 2.50 21.12 9.53
N PHE A 243 1.23 21.49 9.41
CA PHE A 243 0.72 22.79 9.87
C PHE A 243 0.41 22.81 11.37
N VAL A 244 0.33 21.64 12.02
CA VAL A 244 0.06 21.50 13.46
C VAL A 244 1.14 20.70 14.20
N ASP A 245 2.30 20.49 13.58
CA ASP A 245 3.46 19.77 14.16
C ASP A 245 3.09 18.36 14.65
N GLU A 246 2.24 17.65 13.89
CA GLU A 246 1.92 16.25 14.15
C GLU A 246 2.99 15.34 13.54
N ASP A 247 3.53 14.43 14.36
CA ASP A 247 4.48 13.41 13.91
C ASP A 247 3.80 12.32 13.07
N ASP A 248 4.57 11.72 12.17
CA ASP A 248 4.14 10.55 11.41
C ASP A 248 3.94 9.33 12.32
N ILE A 249 2.81 8.62 12.17
CA ILE A 249 2.44 7.52 13.06
C ILE A 249 2.53 6.18 12.34
N PRO A 250 3.25 5.18 12.89
CA PRO A 250 3.25 3.83 12.34
C PRO A 250 1.85 3.22 12.33
N ILE A 251 1.51 2.57 11.22
CA ILE A 251 0.28 1.81 11.08
C ILE A 251 0.58 0.36 10.71
N VAL A 252 -0.32 -0.53 11.09
CA VAL A 252 -0.31 -1.94 10.67
C VAL A 252 -1.64 -2.25 10.01
N LEU A 253 -1.59 -2.78 8.80
CA LEU A 253 -2.76 -3.17 8.04
C LEU A 253 -2.94 -4.68 8.09
N ARG A 254 -3.76 -5.16 9.03
CA ARG A 254 -4.09 -6.58 9.13
C ARG A 254 -5.08 -6.95 8.05
N SER A 255 -4.69 -7.92 7.22
CA SER A 255 -5.33 -8.18 5.94
C SER A 255 -5.67 -9.66 5.82
N TRP A 256 -6.93 -9.96 5.52
CA TRP A 256 -7.36 -11.31 5.18
C TRP A 256 -7.93 -11.35 3.76
N GLN A 257 -7.25 -12.11 2.91
CA GLN A 257 -7.65 -12.37 1.54
C GLN A 257 -8.22 -13.77 1.44
N ALA A 258 -9.50 -13.90 1.10
CA ALA A 258 -10.13 -15.19 0.85
C ALA A 258 -10.99 -15.12 -0.42
N GLN A 259 -11.08 -16.24 -1.14
CA GLN A 259 -11.84 -16.36 -2.39
C GLN A 259 -11.54 -15.20 -3.37
N LYS A 260 -12.48 -14.27 -3.58
CA LYS A 260 -12.31 -13.09 -4.45
C LYS A 260 -12.34 -11.76 -3.70
N PHE A 261 -12.32 -11.77 -2.38
CA PHE A 261 -12.40 -10.54 -1.60
C PHE A 261 -11.18 -10.34 -0.71
N LEU A 262 -11.09 -9.12 -0.22
CA LEU A 262 -10.05 -8.67 0.71
C LEU A 262 -10.72 -7.85 1.81
N VAL A 263 -10.42 -8.18 3.07
CA VAL A 263 -10.76 -7.34 4.21
C VAL A 263 -9.48 -6.84 4.85
N THR A 264 -9.37 -5.52 5.05
CA THR A 264 -8.21 -4.88 5.65
C THR A 264 -8.62 -4.04 6.85
N ALA A 265 -8.06 -4.33 8.02
CA ALA A 265 -8.28 -3.61 9.26
C ALA A 265 -7.07 -2.73 9.58
N LEU A 266 -7.29 -1.42 9.73
CA LEU A 266 -6.25 -0.45 10.07
C LEU A 266 -6.03 -0.42 11.58
N HIS A 267 -4.78 -0.66 11.99
CA HIS A 267 -4.31 -0.48 13.36
C HIS A 267 -3.33 0.68 13.40
N VAL A 268 -3.50 1.60 14.35
CA VAL A 268 -2.67 2.80 14.50
C VAL A 268 -1.93 2.72 15.83
N LYS A 269 -0.59 2.83 15.82
CA LYS A 269 0.26 2.67 17.02
C LYS A 269 0.39 3.94 17.88
N GLY A 270 -0.50 4.90 17.69
CA GLY A 270 -0.44 6.20 18.34
C GLY A 270 -1.75 6.96 18.23
N SER A 271 -1.74 8.24 18.55
CA SER A 271 -2.90 9.11 18.47
C SER A 271 -2.57 10.31 17.59
N ALA A 272 -3.35 10.51 16.53
CA ALA A 272 -3.36 11.73 15.73
C ALA A 272 -4.80 12.24 15.60
N SER A 273 -4.96 13.53 15.38
CA SER A 273 -6.27 14.11 15.10
C SER A 273 -6.83 13.66 13.75
N ASN A 274 -5.95 13.32 12.81
CA ASN A 274 -6.31 12.84 11.49
C ASN A 274 -5.42 11.67 11.05
N ILE A 275 -6.04 10.57 10.62
CA ILE A 275 -5.32 9.41 10.08
C ILE A 275 -5.27 9.53 8.56
N ASN A 276 -4.06 9.68 8.02
CA ASN A 276 -3.83 9.93 6.61
C ASN A 276 -2.80 8.95 6.02
N VAL A 277 -3.28 7.78 5.59
CA VAL A 277 -2.42 6.75 4.99
C VAL A 277 -2.38 6.92 3.46
N LEU A 278 -1.41 7.71 2.98
CA LEU A 278 -1.30 8.10 1.56
C LEU A 278 -1.23 6.91 0.59
N GLY A 279 -0.58 5.82 0.99
CA GLY A 279 -0.53 4.60 0.17
C GLY A 279 -1.91 3.98 -0.07
N ILE A 280 -2.82 4.07 0.89
CA ILE A 280 -4.20 3.58 0.76
C ILE A 280 -5.03 4.58 -0.06
N ALA A 281 -4.89 5.88 0.20
CA ALA A 281 -5.56 6.92 -0.58
C ALA A 281 -5.27 6.81 -2.08
N GLU A 282 -4.00 6.58 -2.47
CA GLU A 282 -3.66 6.36 -3.88
C GLU A 282 -4.30 5.13 -4.50
N VAL A 283 -4.51 4.07 -3.72
CA VAL A 283 -5.23 2.89 -4.20
C VAL A 283 -6.71 3.23 -4.36
N GLN A 284 -7.32 3.93 -3.41
CA GLN A 284 -8.72 4.39 -3.53
C GLN A 284 -8.91 5.25 -4.79
N GLU A 285 -8.01 6.20 -5.05
CA GLU A 285 -8.02 7.03 -6.25
C GLU A 285 -7.86 6.19 -7.52
N LEU A 286 -6.93 5.21 -7.54
CA LEU A 286 -6.77 4.28 -8.66
C LEU A 286 -8.06 3.49 -8.95
N LEU A 287 -8.78 3.07 -7.92
CA LEU A 287 -10.05 2.36 -8.08
C LEU A 287 -11.17 3.29 -8.57
N ALA A 288 -11.26 4.51 -8.01
CA ALA A 288 -12.28 5.49 -8.34
C ALA A 288 -12.12 6.10 -9.73
N ALA A 289 -10.90 6.47 -10.11
CA ALA A 289 -10.61 7.08 -11.42
C ALA A 289 -10.78 6.08 -12.57
N GLY A 290 -10.65 4.79 -12.29
CA GLY A 290 -10.65 3.76 -13.32
C GLY A 290 -9.38 3.83 -14.19
N GLY A 291 -9.26 2.96 -15.18
CA GLY A 291 -8.03 2.92 -15.99
C GLY A 291 -7.83 1.63 -16.76
N THR A 292 -6.76 1.57 -17.54
CA THR A 292 -6.27 0.31 -18.14
C THR A 292 -5.56 -0.57 -17.12
N ASN A 293 -5.01 0.05 -16.07
CA ASN A 293 -4.16 -0.57 -15.05
C ASN A 293 -4.89 -0.82 -13.73
N ILE A 294 -6.22 -0.81 -13.72
CA ILE A 294 -6.97 -1.12 -12.50
C ILE A 294 -6.81 -2.59 -12.11
N PRO A 295 -6.68 -2.90 -10.80
CA PRO A 295 -6.68 -4.28 -10.35
C PRO A 295 -8.01 -4.94 -10.71
N ARG A 296 -7.97 -6.18 -11.17
CA ARG A 296 -9.15 -6.98 -11.53
C ARG A 296 -9.38 -8.14 -10.57
N THR A 297 -8.41 -8.41 -9.72
CA THR A 297 -8.42 -9.50 -8.75
C THR A 297 -8.00 -9.00 -7.38
N ALA A 298 -8.41 -9.71 -6.32
CA ALA A 298 -7.96 -9.41 -4.96
C ALA A 298 -6.43 -9.48 -4.86
N HIS A 299 -5.77 -10.41 -5.58
CA HIS A 299 -4.30 -10.50 -5.58
C HIS A 299 -3.63 -9.25 -6.15
N GLU A 300 -4.13 -8.73 -7.27
CA GLU A 300 -3.61 -7.48 -7.85
C GLU A 300 -3.84 -6.31 -6.89
N LEU A 301 -4.99 -6.28 -6.21
CA LEU A 301 -5.28 -5.25 -5.21
C LEU A 301 -4.32 -5.31 -4.01
N VAL A 302 -4.04 -6.52 -3.48
CA VAL A 302 -3.03 -6.70 -2.42
C VAL A 302 -1.66 -6.21 -2.88
N ALA A 303 -1.24 -6.54 -4.11
CA ALA A 303 0.03 -6.07 -4.64
C ALA A 303 0.08 -4.55 -4.81
N HIS A 304 -1.02 -3.90 -5.22
CA HIS A 304 -1.11 -2.45 -5.26
C HIS A 304 -1.02 -1.84 -3.86
N LEU A 305 -1.76 -2.34 -2.87
CA LEU A 305 -1.68 -1.86 -1.49
C LEU A 305 -0.26 -1.96 -0.94
N ALA A 306 0.37 -3.13 -1.04
CA ALA A 306 1.72 -3.35 -0.56
C ALA A 306 2.73 -2.41 -1.25
N CYS A 307 2.67 -2.29 -2.58
CA CYS A 307 3.57 -1.45 -3.35
C CYS A 307 3.40 0.04 -3.03
N ARG A 308 2.17 0.54 -2.89
CA ARG A 308 1.91 1.96 -2.59
C ARG A 308 2.31 2.31 -1.16
N LEU A 309 2.03 1.46 -0.18
CA LEU A 309 2.49 1.64 1.20
C LEU A 309 4.02 1.68 1.27
N ALA A 310 4.69 0.67 0.69
CA ALA A 310 6.16 0.61 0.69
C ALA A 310 6.80 1.83 0.04
N ARG A 311 6.21 2.37 -1.04
CA ARG A 311 6.73 3.55 -1.73
C ARG A 311 6.65 4.81 -0.88
N TRP A 312 5.60 4.96 -0.08
CA TRP A 312 5.46 6.11 0.83
C TRP A 312 6.39 6.00 2.02
N ASP A 313 6.53 4.82 2.61
CA ASP A 313 7.55 4.54 3.62
C ASP A 313 8.96 4.86 3.10
N ASP A 314 9.30 4.40 1.89
CA ASP A 314 10.62 4.65 1.29
C ASP A 314 10.88 6.15 1.09
N ARG A 315 9.83 6.93 0.78
CA ARG A 315 9.92 8.39 0.69
C ARG A 315 10.11 9.02 2.07
N PHE A 316 9.39 8.55 3.08
CA PHE A 316 9.53 9.01 4.45
C PHE A 316 10.94 8.71 5.00
N PHE A 317 11.44 7.48 4.84
CA PHE A 317 12.78 7.11 5.27
C PHE A 317 13.84 8.00 4.62
N ARG A 318 13.70 8.31 3.32
CA ARG A 318 14.58 9.28 2.65
C ARG A 318 14.52 10.66 3.28
N LYS A 319 13.33 11.20 3.48
CA LYS A 319 13.14 12.53 4.08
C LYS A 319 13.73 12.59 5.49
N CYS A 320 13.39 11.64 6.36
CA CYS A 320 13.67 11.74 7.79
C CYS A 320 15.05 11.20 8.19
N ILE A 321 15.56 10.17 7.52
CA ILE A 321 16.86 9.59 7.86
C ILE A 321 17.99 10.27 7.07
N PHE A 322 17.82 10.46 5.76
CA PHE A 322 18.89 11.02 4.94
C PHE A 322 18.99 12.52 5.13
N GLY A 323 17.85 13.21 5.21
CA GLY A 323 17.82 14.61 5.61
C GLY A 323 18.54 14.84 6.94
N ALA A 324 18.23 14.05 7.97
CA ALA A 324 18.90 14.16 9.26
C ALA A 324 20.39 13.78 9.20
N ALA A 325 20.78 12.79 8.40
CA ALA A 325 22.18 12.41 8.22
C ALA A 325 22.99 13.52 7.53
N ASP A 326 22.41 14.15 6.50
CA ASP A 326 23.01 15.27 5.78
C ASP A 326 23.15 16.48 6.69
N GLU A 327 22.14 16.76 7.54
CA GLU A 327 22.23 17.81 8.57
C GLU A 327 23.35 17.53 9.58
N VAL A 328 23.47 16.30 10.10
CA VAL A 328 24.54 15.92 11.03
C VAL A 328 25.92 16.12 10.39
N GLU A 329 26.09 15.73 9.13
CA GLU A 329 27.33 15.93 8.39
C GLU A 329 27.65 17.40 8.20
N LEU A 330 26.66 18.20 7.80
CA LEU A 330 26.82 19.64 7.61
C LEU A 330 27.20 20.34 8.91
N LYS A 331 26.50 20.03 10.02
CA LYS A 331 26.82 20.55 11.36
C LYS A 331 28.27 20.22 11.74
N PHE A 332 28.72 19.00 11.47
CA PHE A 332 30.09 18.58 11.73
C PHE A 332 31.11 19.36 10.89
N MET A 333 30.89 19.49 9.58
CA MET A 333 31.81 20.18 8.68
C MET A 333 31.99 21.66 9.05
N ASP A 334 30.90 22.35 9.37
CA ASP A 334 30.91 23.79 9.65
C ASP A 334 31.52 24.11 11.01
N ARG A 335 31.23 23.30 12.04
CA ARG A 335 31.53 23.66 13.43
C ARG A 335 32.82 23.05 13.98
N ARG A 336 33.35 21.99 13.35
CA ARG A 336 34.56 21.27 13.82
C ARG A 336 35.83 22.13 13.98
N ASN A 337 35.88 23.33 13.40
CA ASN A 337 37.03 24.23 13.48
C ASN A 337 36.77 25.51 14.29
N HIS A 338 35.53 25.74 14.75
CA HIS A 338 35.11 27.03 15.30
C HIS A 338 34.55 26.94 16.73
N GLU A 339 34.13 25.76 17.18
CA GLU A 339 33.52 25.55 18.50
C GLU A 339 34.43 24.76 19.45
N ASP A 340 34.08 24.74 20.74
CA ASP A 340 34.68 23.83 21.71
C ASP A 340 34.40 22.38 21.28
N MET A 341 35.45 21.71 20.81
CA MET A 341 35.36 20.35 20.28
C MET A 341 34.88 19.32 21.29
N HIS A 342 35.12 19.52 22.58
CA HIS A 342 34.66 18.59 23.60
C HIS A 342 33.14 18.70 23.78
N LEU A 343 32.62 19.92 23.98
CA LEU A 343 31.19 20.15 24.14
C LEU A 343 30.41 19.83 22.86
N PHE A 344 30.91 20.28 21.72
CA PHE A 344 30.33 19.99 20.40
C PHE A 344 30.26 18.48 20.15
N SER A 345 31.32 17.74 20.49
CA SER A 345 31.34 16.28 20.37
C SER A 345 30.28 15.60 21.24
N VAL A 346 30.06 16.06 22.47
CA VAL A 346 29.02 15.50 23.33
C VAL A 346 27.63 15.68 22.71
N ILE A 347 27.32 16.87 22.21
CA ILE A 347 26.01 17.19 21.60
C ILE A 347 25.80 16.39 20.31
N LEU A 348 26.77 16.43 19.39
CA LEU A 348 26.64 15.75 18.11
C LEU A 348 26.59 14.23 18.27
N ASN A 349 27.30 13.66 19.26
CA ASN A 349 27.16 12.23 19.58
C ASN A 349 25.75 11.84 20.04
N GLN A 350 25.01 12.73 20.70
CA GLN A 350 23.61 12.44 21.06
C GLN A 350 22.73 12.36 19.82
N GLU A 351 22.88 13.31 18.88
CA GLU A 351 22.17 13.30 17.60
C GLU A 351 22.53 12.05 16.76
N ILE A 352 23.83 11.71 16.67
CA ILE A 352 24.30 10.51 15.96
C ILE A 352 23.72 9.24 16.58
N ARG A 353 23.67 9.13 17.92
CA ARG A 353 23.06 7.97 18.60
C ARG A 353 21.57 7.88 18.33
N TRP A 354 20.85 8.99 18.38
CA TRP A 354 19.43 9.03 18.05
C TRP A 354 19.19 8.56 16.61
N LEU A 355 19.92 9.11 15.65
CA LEU A 355 19.79 8.77 14.23
C LEU A 355 20.21 7.32 13.95
N SER A 356 21.27 6.82 14.61
CA SER A 356 21.70 5.43 14.50
C SER A 356 20.61 4.46 14.97
N ASN A 357 19.90 4.78 16.06
CA ASN A 357 18.74 4.00 16.52
C ASN A 357 17.61 4.00 15.48
N GLN A 358 17.36 5.12 14.80
CA GLN A 358 16.36 5.17 13.73
C GLN A 358 16.76 4.33 12.52
N VAL A 359 18.03 4.39 12.09
CA VAL A 359 18.56 3.55 11.01
C VAL A 359 18.37 2.07 11.32
N ILE A 360 18.62 1.64 12.56
CA ILE A 360 18.41 0.24 12.98
C ILE A 360 16.92 -0.13 12.90
N ARG A 361 16.02 0.72 13.41
CA ARG A 361 14.57 0.50 13.36
C ARG A 361 14.07 0.36 11.92
N VAL A 362 14.46 1.28 11.04
CA VAL A 362 14.10 1.24 9.61
C VAL A 362 14.62 -0.03 8.95
N LYS A 363 15.88 -0.41 9.22
CA LYS A 363 16.44 -1.66 8.69
C LYS A 363 15.64 -2.89 9.12
N TRP A 364 15.20 -2.97 10.38
CA TRP A 364 14.35 -4.07 10.83
C TRP A 364 13.02 -4.10 10.08
N SER A 365 12.36 -2.94 9.91
CA SER A 365 11.13 -2.83 9.13
C SER A 365 11.31 -3.22 7.65
N LEU A 366 12.48 -2.96 7.05
CA LEU A 366 12.76 -3.33 5.66
C LEU A 366 13.01 -4.84 5.51
N HIS A 367 13.68 -5.46 6.47
CA HIS A 367 13.81 -6.93 6.50
C HIS A 367 12.45 -7.60 6.71
N ALA A 368 11.61 -7.04 7.58
CA ALA A 368 10.22 -7.46 7.74
C ALA A 368 9.47 -7.44 6.41
N ARG A 369 9.56 -6.31 5.71
CA ARG A 369 8.95 -6.12 4.40
C ARG A 369 9.46 -7.16 3.41
N GLU A 370 10.77 -7.44 3.34
CA GLU A 370 11.34 -8.44 2.43
C GLU A 370 10.72 -9.83 2.62
N GLU A 371 10.55 -10.26 3.88
CA GLU A 371 9.95 -11.55 4.24
C GLU A 371 8.45 -11.59 3.90
N ILE A 372 7.72 -10.51 4.20
CA ILE A 372 6.32 -10.36 3.78
C ILE A 372 6.20 -10.47 2.26
N VAL A 373 7.03 -9.73 1.51
CA VAL A 373 7.01 -9.76 0.03
C VAL A 373 7.32 -11.15 -0.50
N PHE A 374 8.27 -11.86 0.12
CA PHE A 374 8.67 -13.20 -0.26
C PHE A 374 7.49 -14.17 -0.18
N GLU A 375 6.76 -14.20 0.94
CA GLU A 375 5.60 -15.07 1.10
C GLU A 375 4.40 -14.63 0.23
N LEU A 376 4.19 -13.31 0.07
CA LEU A 376 3.18 -12.81 -0.87
C LEU A 376 3.44 -13.28 -2.31
N LEU A 377 4.71 -13.32 -2.75
CA LEU A 377 5.09 -13.83 -4.07
C LEU A 377 4.81 -15.33 -4.24
N LEU A 378 4.88 -16.11 -3.15
CA LEU A 378 4.58 -17.55 -3.17
C LEU A 378 3.08 -17.82 -3.26
N HIS A 379 2.24 -16.98 -2.67
CA HIS A 379 0.80 -17.23 -2.55
C HIS A 379 -0.05 -16.47 -3.56
N LEU A 380 0.31 -15.22 -3.88
CA LEU A 380 -0.47 -14.40 -4.80
C LEU A 380 -0.16 -14.75 -6.26
N ARG A 381 -1.20 -14.70 -7.09
CA ARG A 381 -1.14 -15.07 -8.51
C ARG A 381 -1.35 -13.86 -9.43
N GLY A 382 -0.81 -13.96 -10.64
CA GLY A 382 -0.98 -12.96 -11.71
C GLY A 382 0.33 -12.28 -12.10
N ASN A 383 0.48 -11.94 -13.38
CA ASN A 383 1.72 -11.34 -13.90
C ASN A 383 1.90 -9.91 -13.38
N THR A 384 0.83 -9.12 -13.33
CA THR A 384 0.84 -7.77 -12.77
C THR A 384 1.22 -7.81 -11.29
N THR A 385 0.58 -8.69 -10.52
CA THR A 385 0.90 -8.95 -9.10
C THR A 385 2.39 -9.25 -8.92
N ARG A 386 2.92 -10.22 -9.68
CA ARG A 386 4.34 -10.60 -9.60
C ARG A 386 5.26 -9.44 -9.93
N SER A 387 4.99 -8.71 -11.01
CA SER A 387 5.78 -7.55 -11.43
C SER A 387 5.85 -6.47 -10.34
N LEU A 388 4.72 -6.13 -9.73
CA LEU A 388 4.65 -5.14 -8.64
C LEU A 388 5.43 -5.60 -7.40
N LEU A 389 5.24 -6.85 -6.97
CA LEU A 389 5.90 -7.40 -5.78
C LEU A 389 7.41 -7.60 -5.99
N GLU A 390 7.83 -8.00 -7.19
CA GLU A 390 9.26 -8.08 -7.53
C GLU A 390 9.91 -6.69 -7.57
N GLY A 391 9.20 -5.68 -8.09
CA GLY A 391 9.62 -4.29 -8.04
C GLY A 391 9.78 -3.79 -6.60
N MET A 392 8.81 -4.08 -5.74
CA MET A 392 8.86 -3.76 -4.30
C MET A 392 10.01 -4.49 -3.59
N ARG A 393 10.26 -5.77 -3.90
CA ARG A 393 11.40 -6.53 -3.36
C ARG A 393 12.73 -5.87 -3.77
N LYS A 394 12.84 -5.41 -5.01
CA LYS A 394 14.02 -4.72 -5.51
C LYS A 394 14.24 -3.39 -4.78
N SER A 395 13.21 -2.55 -4.70
CA SER A 395 13.33 -1.25 -4.01
C SER A 395 13.63 -1.39 -2.52
N THR A 396 13.07 -2.42 -1.87
CA THR A 396 13.36 -2.72 -0.46
C THR A 396 14.84 -3.04 -0.25
N ARG A 397 15.45 -3.83 -1.14
CA ARG A 397 16.89 -4.14 -1.08
C ARG A 397 17.76 -2.93 -1.36
N GLU A 398 17.39 -2.12 -2.34
CA GLU A 398 18.05 -0.84 -2.63
C GLU A 398 18.01 0.05 -1.38
N MET A 399 16.84 0.20 -0.75
CA MET A 399 16.69 0.96 0.49
C MET A 399 17.55 0.42 1.65
N ILE A 400 17.64 -0.91 1.84
CA ILE A 400 18.52 -1.50 2.86
C ILE A 400 19.99 -1.08 2.61
N GLN A 401 20.45 -1.10 1.36
CA GLN A 401 21.80 -0.65 1.01
C GLN A 401 21.98 0.85 1.29
N GLU A 402 20.98 1.67 0.98
CA GLU A 402 21.00 3.10 1.29
C GLU A 402 21.11 3.34 2.83
N GLN A 403 20.38 2.57 3.66
CA GLN A 403 20.51 2.64 5.14
C GLN A 403 21.91 2.24 5.63
N GLU A 404 22.52 1.23 5.01
CA GLU A 404 23.89 0.82 5.33
C GLU A 404 24.92 1.90 4.98
N ALA A 405 24.72 2.63 3.88
CA ALA A 405 25.55 3.77 3.53
C ALA A 405 25.43 4.91 4.56
N VAL A 406 24.21 5.24 5.01
CA VAL A 406 24.00 6.23 6.09
C VAL A 406 24.72 5.80 7.37
N ARG A 407 24.59 4.54 7.78
CA ARG A 407 25.30 4.00 8.94
C ARG A 407 26.82 4.18 8.83
N GLY A 408 27.40 3.89 7.66
CA GLY A 408 28.82 4.06 7.39
C GLY A 408 29.28 5.52 7.48
N ARG A 409 28.48 6.47 6.97
CA ARG A 409 28.74 7.91 7.09
C ARG A 409 28.75 8.37 8.54
N LEU A 410 27.72 8.01 9.32
CA LEU A 410 27.64 8.36 10.74
C LEU A 410 28.81 7.81 11.56
N PHE A 411 29.21 6.57 11.27
CA PHE A 411 30.38 5.95 11.90
C PHE A 411 31.67 6.73 11.58
N THR A 412 31.85 7.14 10.33
CA THR A 412 33.02 7.91 9.89
C THR A 412 33.08 9.27 10.60
N ILE A 413 31.96 10.00 10.67
CA ILE A 413 31.87 11.27 11.39
C ILE A 413 32.25 11.09 12.86
N GLN A 414 31.68 10.06 13.50
CA GLN A 414 31.95 9.76 14.90
C GLN A 414 33.44 9.44 15.14
N ASP A 415 34.09 8.68 14.27
CA ASP A 415 35.51 8.33 14.43
C ASP A 415 36.44 9.54 14.24
N VAL A 416 36.19 10.36 13.21
CA VAL A 416 36.96 11.60 12.98
C VAL A 416 36.79 12.58 14.15
N MET A 417 35.58 12.71 14.66
CA MET A 417 35.31 13.56 15.82
C MET A 417 36.04 13.05 17.07
N GLN A 418 35.99 11.75 17.36
CA GLN A 418 36.67 11.16 18.52
C GLN A 418 38.20 11.24 18.42
N SER A 419 38.77 11.02 17.23
CA SER A 419 40.22 11.17 17.00
C SER A 419 40.67 12.63 17.18
N THR A 420 39.85 13.60 16.75
CA THR A 420 40.13 15.03 16.94
C THR A 420 40.13 15.42 18.42
N VAL A 421 39.15 14.97 19.19
CA VAL A 421 39.08 15.22 20.65
C VAL A 421 40.27 14.57 21.37
N ARG A 422 40.61 13.32 21.03
CA ARG A 422 41.79 12.62 21.59
C ARG A 422 43.08 13.39 21.30
N SER A 423 43.27 13.85 20.06
CA SER A 423 44.44 14.65 19.68
C SER A 423 44.52 15.96 20.47
N TRP A 424 43.40 16.64 20.67
CA TRP A 424 43.36 17.87 21.47
C TRP A 424 43.74 17.64 22.94
N LEU A 425 43.24 16.57 23.56
CA LEU A 425 43.57 16.19 24.94
C LEU A 425 45.03 15.73 25.12
N GLN A 426 45.65 15.21 24.06
CA GLN A 426 47.05 14.74 24.08
C GLN A 426 48.07 15.85 23.83
N LYS A 427 47.66 17.05 23.38
CA LYS A 427 48.58 18.18 23.26
C LYS A 427 49.04 18.59 24.67
N PRO A 428 50.34 18.53 24.99
CA PRO A 428 50.81 19.02 26.27
C PRO A 428 50.43 20.48 26.41
N HIS A 429 49.76 20.83 27.51
CA HIS A 429 49.62 22.22 27.91
C HIS A 429 51.01 22.74 28.26
N CYS A 430 51.74 23.22 27.25
CA CYS A 430 52.90 24.07 27.46
C CYS A 430 52.36 25.37 28.07
N TYR A 431 52.37 25.45 29.39
CA TYR A 431 52.42 26.75 30.07
C TYR A 431 53.77 27.37 29.71
N ALA A 432 53.75 28.38 28.85
CA ALA A 432 54.85 29.30 28.62
C ALA A 432 54.29 30.73 28.56
#